data_AF-A0A8H8SU96-F1
#
_entry.id   AF-A0A8H8SU96-F1
#
_cell.length_a   1.000
_cell.length_b   1.000
_cell.length_c   1.000
_cell.angle_alpha   90.00
_cell.angle_beta   90.00
_cell.angle_gamma   90.00
#
_symmetry.space_group_name_H-M   'P 1'
#
loop_
_entity.id
_entity.type
_entity.pdbx_description
1 polymer ?
#
loop_
_entity_poly.entity_id
_entity_poly.type
_entity_poly.pdbx_seq_one_letter_code
_entity_poly.pdbx_strand_id
1 'polypeptide(L)'
;MSIRQFSPVASLKATLESLREHQYKSAGQTLRQLVKQHHVPPSLFAEREATMPLSIASLGARISLVKQELDTAVGFVNFLESQSDAQIITDTTFDIVSGLVDISSPNSLSCAATILTSIPPTKLSPALVQLFYKASLDDPDLIQRVWMHCKILPDPPEAIALLERLVRDKMYSDAINILGRLLKGHKPDSECLPSTIPVQLAPDVLTYGIRAGATDQCLQIYNQASRQIGTPPNSKQRLRLPPTIEQKLFYGNPRMTLALVRHLVKLSEKPRDKLQGWHRGLLEGNPQFFLQSAEQVYASYAAVHGFEKFDLPIAERDATPVRASHHHITTAVACLFELDRFTPALDLFYILFDLQEPPDNYDFGIILGSLARRNTGRAIQILLDIAPTRIPGFRPTPHHYSIVLNRSLKLRKMDEAVRLLEHARGAGCGSLDPRVLDSFIRATLKDITHSWRRGSPGSNHPLPSHQLKAMADERLRSFTRILESFRLLGPKANVPTVRKAIEVAMAVRQARTAWEIRMWGESVGMFGRKYTGTTEDGKWTKEQVDEGKSSALAICRALRSLHQRGLMDKSELWSKMRALGAGTNFVAEDVEDVSGAEPVSLRNRAQATW
;
A
#
# COMPACT_ATOMS: atom_id res chain seq x y z
N MET A 1 -73.19 -10.38 6.91
CA MET A 1 -71.80 -10.12 7.34
C MET A 1 -70.95 -9.90 6.09
N SER A 2 -70.53 -8.66 5.83
CA SER A 2 -69.72 -8.34 4.65
C SER A 2 -68.30 -8.86 4.87
N ILE A 3 -67.89 -9.86 4.09
CA ILE A 3 -66.51 -10.35 4.07
C ILE A 3 -65.69 -9.22 3.46
N ARG A 4 -65.04 -8.40 4.30
CA ARG A 4 -64.05 -7.43 3.84
C ARG A 4 -62.97 -8.21 3.09
N GLN A 5 -62.96 -8.11 1.77
CA GLN A 5 -61.85 -8.58 0.95
C GLN A 5 -60.66 -7.70 1.30
N PHE A 6 -59.73 -8.25 2.09
CA PHE A 6 -58.48 -7.56 2.38
C PHE A 6 -57.61 -7.58 1.13
N SER A 7 -56.97 -6.46 0.82
CA SER A 7 -55.95 -6.43 -0.24
C SER A 7 -54.83 -7.40 0.15
N PRO A 8 -54.43 -8.35 -0.73
CA PRO A 8 -53.42 -9.34 -0.41
C PRO A 8 -52.09 -8.72 0.01
N VAL A 9 -51.75 -7.56 -0.56
CA VAL A 9 -50.56 -6.78 -0.23
C VAL A 9 -50.60 -6.26 1.20
N ALA A 10 -51.74 -5.70 1.62
CA ALA A 10 -51.92 -5.17 2.97
C ALA A 10 -51.86 -6.28 4.01
N SER A 11 -52.43 -7.45 3.71
CA SER A 11 -52.37 -8.63 4.58
C SER A 11 -50.96 -9.21 4.71
N LEU A 12 -50.16 -9.22 3.64
CA LEU A 12 -48.75 -9.66 3.71
C LEU A 12 -47.89 -8.71 4.54
N LYS A 13 -48.05 -7.39 4.38
CA LYS A 13 -47.35 -6.38 5.19
C LYS A 13 -47.72 -6.47 6.67
N ALA A 14 -49.02 -6.58 6.98
CA ALA A 14 -49.50 -6.77 8.34
C ALA A 14 -48.96 -8.07 8.97
N THR A 15 -48.85 -9.15 8.17
CA THR A 15 -48.26 -10.42 8.63
C THR A 15 -46.78 -10.25 8.99
N LEU A 16 -46.00 -9.54 8.17
CA LEU A 16 -44.60 -9.25 8.44
C LEU A 16 -44.41 -8.36 9.69
N GLU A 17 -45.25 -7.36 9.88
CA GLU A 17 -45.25 -6.51 11.09
C GLU A 17 -45.58 -7.33 12.34
N SER A 18 -46.63 -8.16 12.29
CA SER A 18 -46.96 -9.08 13.39
C SER A 18 -45.84 -10.07 13.71
N LEU A 19 -45.06 -10.52 12.72
CA LEU A 19 -43.86 -11.35 12.98
C LEU A 19 -42.78 -10.57 13.73
N ARG A 20 -42.51 -9.31 13.34
CA ARG A 20 -41.52 -8.44 14.01
C ARG A 20 -41.92 -8.12 15.46
N GLU A 21 -43.23 -8.00 15.70
CA GLU A 21 -43.80 -7.77 17.03
C GLU A 21 -43.96 -9.05 17.87
N HIS A 22 -43.45 -10.20 17.40
CA HIS A 22 -43.54 -11.50 18.06
C HIS A 22 -44.98 -12.02 18.25
N GLN A 23 -45.94 -11.52 17.45
CA GLN A 23 -47.36 -11.89 17.46
C GLN A 23 -47.64 -13.06 16.51
N TYR A 24 -46.97 -14.20 16.72
CA TYR A 24 -46.96 -15.33 15.78
C TYR A 24 -48.33 -15.95 15.50
N LYS A 25 -49.22 -16.00 16.51
CA LYS A 25 -50.58 -16.51 16.34
C LYS A 25 -51.41 -15.61 15.41
N SER A 26 -51.25 -14.30 15.52
CA SER A 26 -51.90 -13.30 14.66
C SER A 26 -51.37 -13.41 13.22
N ALA A 27 -50.03 -13.42 13.07
CA ALA A 27 -49.37 -13.57 11.77
C ALA A 27 -49.81 -14.87 11.05
N GLY A 28 -49.81 -16.01 11.74
CA GLY A 28 -50.26 -17.29 11.18
C GLY A 28 -51.73 -17.31 10.78
N GLN A 29 -52.62 -16.63 11.52
CA GLN A 29 -54.05 -16.53 11.19
C GLN A 29 -54.29 -15.67 9.94
N THR A 30 -53.64 -14.52 9.85
CA THR A 30 -53.72 -13.61 8.69
C THR A 30 -53.26 -14.31 7.42
N LEU A 31 -52.14 -15.04 7.50
CA LEU A 31 -51.60 -15.78 6.35
C LEU A 31 -52.51 -16.93 5.89
N ARG A 32 -53.10 -17.68 6.84
CA ARG A 32 -54.08 -18.75 6.52
C ARG A 32 -55.34 -18.20 5.85
N GLN A 33 -55.83 -17.04 6.30
CA GLN A 33 -56.98 -16.39 5.68
C GLN A 33 -56.66 -15.94 4.25
N LEU A 34 -55.45 -15.40 4.03
CA LEU A 34 -54.98 -14.99 2.71
C LEU A 34 -54.88 -16.17 1.73
N VAL A 35 -54.34 -17.31 2.17
CA VAL A 35 -54.26 -18.53 1.34
C VAL A 35 -55.65 -19.06 0.96
N LYS A 36 -56.58 -19.11 1.92
CA LYS A 36 -57.97 -19.55 1.69
C LYS A 36 -58.72 -18.66 0.70
N GLN A 37 -58.44 -17.35 0.70
CA GLN A 37 -59.14 -16.39 -0.15
C GLN A 37 -58.60 -16.35 -1.58
N HIS A 38 -57.29 -16.59 -1.78
CA HIS A 38 -56.62 -16.35 -3.07
C HIS A 38 -56.24 -17.61 -3.87
N HIS A 39 -56.75 -18.79 -3.49
CA HIS A 39 -56.58 -20.04 -4.25
C HIS A 39 -55.12 -20.32 -4.65
N VAL A 40 -54.18 -20.16 -3.71
CA VAL A 40 -52.79 -20.54 -3.91
C VAL A 40 -52.72 -22.07 -4.10
N PRO A 41 -51.95 -22.61 -5.07
CA PRO A 41 -51.89 -24.04 -5.32
C PRO A 41 -51.63 -24.84 -4.02
N PRO A 42 -52.42 -25.89 -3.73
CA PRO A 42 -52.27 -26.68 -2.50
C PRO A 42 -50.89 -27.33 -2.36
N SER A 43 -50.15 -27.47 -3.47
CA SER A 43 -48.77 -27.96 -3.50
C SER A 43 -47.76 -27.07 -2.78
N LEU A 44 -48.10 -25.80 -2.53
CA LEU A 44 -47.26 -24.83 -1.79
C LEU A 44 -47.60 -24.76 -0.28
N PHE A 45 -48.55 -25.56 0.18
CA PHE A 45 -49.13 -25.42 1.52
C PHE A 45 -49.19 -26.77 2.24
N ALA A 46 -48.23 -27.06 3.10
CA ALA A 46 -48.44 -28.09 4.12
C ALA A 46 -49.09 -27.42 5.34
N GLU A 47 -50.27 -27.88 5.78
CA GLU A 47 -51.03 -27.29 6.90
C GLU A 47 -50.23 -27.14 8.21
N ARG A 48 -49.10 -27.84 8.34
CA ARG A 48 -48.16 -27.76 9.46
C ARG A 48 -47.22 -26.55 9.42
N GLU A 49 -47.16 -25.79 8.34
CA GLU A 49 -46.19 -24.70 8.13
C GLU A 49 -46.62 -23.34 8.72
N ALA A 50 -47.82 -23.18 9.26
CA ALA A 50 -48.30 -21.88 9.75
C ALA A 50 -48.40 -21.78 11.29
N THR A 51 -47.57 -22.51 12.03
CA THR A 51 -47.56 -22.52 13.51
C THR A 51 -46.25 -22.02 14.13
N MET A 52 -45.13 -22.16 13.41
CA MET A 52 -43.80 -21.74 13.86
C MET A 52 -43.37 -20.44 13.15
N PRO A 53 -42.65 -19.51 13.81
CA PRO A 53 -42.26 -18.23 13.23
C PRO A 53 -41.51 -18.35 11.90
N LEU A 54 -40.57 -19.29 11.80
CA LEU A 54 -39.79 -19.56 10.59
C LEU A 54 -40.67 -20.06 9.44
N SER A 55 -41.62 -20.95 9.73
CA SER A 55 -42.51 -21.50 8.72
C SER A 55 -43.52 -20.46 8.22
N ILE A 56 -44.01 -19.57 9.10
CA ILE A 56 -44.86 -18.42 8.72
C ILE A 56 -44.10 -17.45 7.81
N ALA A 57 -42.85 -17.13 8.13
CA ALA A 57 -42.04 -16.24 7.33
C ALA A 57 -41.65 -16.87 5.98
N SER A 58 -41.37 -18.18 5.93
CA SER A 58 -41.07 -18.93 4.70
C SER A 58 -42.25 -18.90 3.73
N LEU A 59 -43.45 -19.21 4.22
CA LEU A 59 -44.67 -19.18 3.44
C LEU A 59 -45.04 -17.76 3.00
N GLY A 60 -44.91 -16.78 3.89
CA GLY A 60 -45.12 -15.36 3.58
C GLY A 60 -44.24 -14.87 2.43
N ALA A 61 -42.96 -15.25 2.45
CA ALA A 61 -42.01 -14.86 1.42
C ALA A 61 -42.30 -15.49 0.05
N ARG A 62 -42.67 -16.79 0.00
CA ARG A 62 -43.08 -17.47 -1.24
C ARG A 62 -44.33 -16.82 -1.85
N ILE A 63 -45.33 -16.53 -1.03
CA ILE A 63 -46.57 -15.87 -1.49
C ILE A 63 -46.28 -14.45 -1.98
N SER A 64 -45.43 -13.69 -1.28
CA SER A 64 -44.99 -12.37 -1.74
C SER A 64 -44.29 -12.43 -3.09
N LEU A 65 -43.44 -13.43 -3.33
CA LEU A 65 -42.77 -13.63 -4.61
C LEU A 65 -43.76 -13.94 -5.75
N VAL A 66 -44.72 -14.86 -5.53
CA VAL A 66 -45.77 -15.20 -6.51
C VAL A 66 -46.65 -13.98 -6.85
N LYS A 67 -46.87 -13.08 -5.88
CA LYS A 67 -47.66 -11.85 -6.08
C LYS A 67 -46.81 -10.66 -6.57
N GLN A 68 -45.53 -10.85 -6.84
CA GLN A 68 -44.58 -9.79 -7.23
C GLN A 68 -44.45 -8.64 -6.22
N GLU A 69 -44.73 -8.91 -4.94
CA GLU A 69 -44.56 -7.97 -3.83
C GLU A 69 -43.13 -8.05 -3.28
N LEU A 70 -42.17 -7.56 -4.07
CA LEU A 70 -40.74 -7.79 -3.89
C LEU A 70 -40.20 -7.28 -2.54
N ASP A 71 -40.57 -6.06 -2.13
CA ASP A 71 -40.14 -5.47 -0.84
C ASP A 71 -40.63 -6.29 0.36
N THR A 72 -41.84 -6.82 0.25
CA THR A 72 -42.44 -7.65 1.30
C THR A 72 -41.75 -9.01 1.37
N ALA A 73 -41.38 -9.58 0.22
CA ALA A 73 -40.57 -10.81 0.15
C ALA A 73 -39.19 -10.62 0.81
N VAL A 74 -38.49 -9.52 0.52
CA VAL A 74 -37.20 -9.15 1.16
C VAL A 74 -37.37 -9.05 2.67
N GLY A 75 -38.45 -8.41 3.13
CA GLY A 75 -38.76 -8.27 4.55
C GLY A 75 -38.91 -9.60 5.28
N PHE A 76 -39.59 -10.58 4.68
CA PHE A 76 -39.74 -11.92 5.26
C PHE A 76 -38.42 -12.71 5.24
N VAL A 77 -37.61 -12.61 4.18
CA VAL A 77 -36.30 -13.28 4.09
C VAL A 77 -35.32 -12.73 5.14
N ASN A 78 -35.28 -11.42 5.34
CA ASN A 78 -34.45 -10.82 6.38
C ASN A 78 -34.88 -11.28 7.78
N PHE A 79 -36.19 -11.42 8.02
CA PHE A 79 -36.70 -11.97 9.27
C PHE A 79 -36.28 -13.43 9.45
N LEU A 80 -36.42 -14.28 8.42
CA LEU A 80 -36.01 -15.69 8.43
C LEU A 80 -34.55 -15.87 8.84
N GLU A 81 -33.64 -15.15 8.18
CA GLU A 81 -32.20 -15.30 8.42
C GLU A 81 -31.76 -14.69 9.75
N SER A 82 -32.49 -13.68 10.27
CA SER A 82 -32.25 -13.13 11.61
C SER A 82 -32.59 -14.09 12.76
N GLN A 83 -33.50 -15.03 12.52
CA GLN A 83 -33.97 -16.01 13.50
C GLN A 83 -33.34 -17.40 13.31
N SER A 84 -32.48 -17.56 12.29
CA SER A 84 -31.85 -18.84 11.94
C SER A 84 -30.43 -18.94 12.51
N ASP A 85 -30.23 -19.89 13.42
CA ASP A 85 -28.91 -20.27 13.94
C ASP A 85 -28.10 -21.13 12.94
N ALA A 86 -28.67 -21.45 11.78
CA ALA A 86 -28.02 -22.30 10.78
C ALA A 86 -26.74 -21.66 10.21
N GLN A 87 -25.72 -22.49 9.98
CA GLN A 87 -24.45 -22.06 9.39
C GLN A 87 -24.53 -21.81 7.88
N ILE A 88 -25.62 -22.21 7.23
CA ILE A 88 -25.89 -22.07 5.79
C ILE A 88 -27.25 -21.38 5.64
N ILE A 89 -27.45 -20.64 4.54
CA ILE A 89 -28.76 -20.07 4.19
C ILE A 89 -29.86 -21.16 4.18
N THR A 90 -31.06 -20.78 4.57
CA THR A 90 -32.20 -21.72 4.51
C THR A 90 -32.58 -22.02 3.06
N ASP A 91 -33.08 -23.23 2.77
CA ASP A 91 -33.55 -23.62 1.44
C ASP A 91 -34.60 -22.65 0.89
N THR A 92 -35.42 -22.07 1.79
CA THR A 92 -36.40 -21.05 1.40
C THR A 92 -35.71 -19.76 0.92
N THR A 93 -34.68 -19.28 1.63
CA THR A 93 -33.91 -18.11 1.19
C THR A 93 -33.26 -18.36 -0.17
N PHE A 94 -32.73 -19.57 -0.41
CA PHE A 94 -32.18 -19.95 -1.71
C PHE A 94 -33.24 -19.93 -2.81
N ASP A 95 -34.41 -20.53 -2.58
CA ASP A 95 -35.52 -20.58 -3.55
C ASP A 95 -36.00 -19.18 -3.93
N ILE A 96 -36.10 -18.27 -2.95
CA ILE A 96 -36.59 -16.91 -3.16
C ILE A 96 -35.57 -16.07 -3.92
N VAL A 97 -34.30 -16.13 -3.53
CA VAL A 97 -33.24 -15.40 -4.25
C VAL A 97 -33.12 -15.93 -5.68
N SER A 98 -33.19 -17.24 -5.88
CA SER A 98 -33.19 -17.83 -7.23
C SER A 98 -34.40 -17.37 -8.06
N GLY A 99 -35.60 -17.37 -7.47
CA GLY A 99 -36.79 -16.88 -8.16
C GLY A 99 -36.75 -15.37 -8.47
N LEU A 100 -36.12 -14.54 -7.63
CA LEU A 100 -35.87 -13.13 -7.94
C LEU A 100 -34.87 -12.97 -9.10
N VAL A 101 -33.82 -13.80 -9.12
CA VAL A 101 -32.84 -13.83 -10.20
C VAL A 101 -33.50 -14.25 -11.52
N ASP A 102 -34.37 -15.25 -11.52
CA ASP A 102 -35.09 -15.74 -12.70
C ASP A 102 -36.05 -14.70 -13.30
N ILE A 103 -36.63 -13.81 -12.48
CA ILE A 103 -37.46 -12.70 -12.96
C ILE A 103 -36.63 -11.67 -13.75
N SER A 104 -35.35 -11.52 -13.42
CA SER A 104 -34.36 -10.70 -14.15
C SER A 104 -34.79 -9.24 -14.42
N SER A 105 -35.69 -8.67 -13.61
CA SER A 105 -36.06 -7.24 -13.71
C SER A 105 -35.18 -6.39 -12.79
N PRO A 106 -34.93 -5.10 -13.10
CA PRO A 106 -34.05 -4.23 -12.28
C PRO A 106 -34.46 -4.17 -10.81
N ASN A 107 -35.78 -4.09 -10.55
CA ASN A 107 -36.31 -4.08 -9.19
C ASN A 107 -36.09 -5.42 -8.48
N SER A 108 -36.26 -6.54 -9.19
CA SER A 108 -36.08 -7.88 -8.63
C SER A 108 -34.61 -8.18 -8.31
N LEU A 109 -33.69 -7.78 -9.19
CA LEU A 109 -32.24 -7.89 -8.95
C LEU A 109 -31.79 -6.97 -7.80
N SER A 110 -32.34 -5.77 -7.68
CA SER A 110 -32.06 -4.88 -6.53
C SER A 110 -32.53 -5.48 -5.20
N CYS A 111 -33.70 -6.13 -5.18
CA CYS A 111 -34.20 -6.87 -4.03
C CYS A 111 -33.30 -8.08 -3.70
N ALA A 112 -32.89 -8.85 -4.71
CA ALA A 112 -31.95 -9.97 -4.55
C ALA A 112 -30.61 -9.51 -3.99
N ALA A 113 -30.05 -8.40 -4.50
CA ALA A 113 -28.84 -7.78 -3.98
C ALA A 113 -28.98 -7.38 -2.51
N THR A 114 -30.13 -6.79 -2.15
CA THR A 114 -30.40 -6.37 -0.77
C THR A 114 -30.42 -7.56 0.19
N ILE A 115 -31.05 -8.67 -0.20
CA ILE A 115 -31.03 -9.93 0.56
C ILE A 115 -29.61 -10.49 0.68
N LEU A 116 -28.86 -10.57 -0.43
CA LEU A 116 -27.49 -11.10 -0.40
C LEU A 116 -26.56 -10.25 0.49
N THR A 117 -26.80 -8.94 0.57
CA THR A 117 -26.02 -8.03 1.44
C THR A 117 -26.44 -8.02 2.90
N SER A 118 -27.64 -8.50 3.24
CA SER A 118 -28.10 -8.59 4.64
C SER A 118 -27.63 -9.87 5.35
N ILE A 119 -27.21 -10.88 4.58
CA ILE A 119 -26.79 -12.19 5.08
C ILE A 119 -25.27 -12.20 5.33
N PRO A 120 -24.77 -12.76 6.45
CA PRO A 120 -23.33 -12.90 6.68
C PRO A 120 -22.62 -13.67 5.55
N PRO A 121 -21.44 -13.22 5.06
CA PRO A 121 -20.75 -13.85 3.95
C PRO A 121 -20.45 -15.34 4.14
N THR A 122 -20.30 -15.79 5.39
CA THR A 122 -20.02 -17.20 5.75
C THR A 122 -21.19 -18.13 5.48
N LYS A 123 -22.43 -17.63 5.36
CA LYS A 123 -23.63 -18.45 5.11
C LYS A 123 -23.96 -18.57 3.62
N LEU A 124 -23.38 -17.71 2.77
CA LEU A 124 -23.75 -17.59 1.35
C LEU A 124 -23.13 -18.71 0.51
N SER A 125 -23.96 -19.35 -0.32
CA SER A 125 -23.50 -20.32 -1.32
C SER A 125 -22.84 -19.59 -2.50
N PRO A 126 -21.61 -19.98 -2.91
CA PRO A 126 -20.97 -19.43 -4.09
C PRO A 126 -21.81 -19.58 -5.36
N ALA A 127 -22.55 -20.68 -5.52
CA ALA A 127 -23.36 -20.94 -6.70
C ALA A 127 -24.52 -19.93 -6.85
N LEU A 128 -25.17 -19.55 -5.73
CA LEU A 128 -26.25 -18.57 -5.73
C LEU A 128 -25.74 -17.18 -6.13
N VAL A 129 -24.55 -16.82 -5.66
CA VAL A 129 -23.92 -15.54 -6.00
C VAL A 129 -23.51 -15.49 -7.48
N GLN A 130 -23.06 -16.61 -8.07
CA GLN A 130 -22.81 -16.66 -9.52
C GLN A 130 -24.08 -16.49 -10.35
N LEU A 131 -25.18 -17.14 -9.96
CA LEU A 131 -26.47 -16.98 -10.64
C LEU A 131 -26.91 -15.51 -10.63
N PHE A 132 -26.73 -14.84 -9.48
CA PHE A 132 -27.00 -13.41 -9.37
C PHE A 132 -26.12 -12.55 -10.29
N TYR A 133 -24.81 -12.80 -10.33
CA TYR A 133 -23.91 -12.03 -11.20
C TYR A 133 -24.26 -12.20 -12.68
N LYS A 134 -24.58 -13.42 -13.12
CA LYS A 134 -24.97 -13.71 -14.50
C LYS A 134 -26.25 -12.97 -14.91
N ALA A 135 -27.23 -12.88 -14.01
CA ALA A 135 -28.48 -12.15 -14.29
C ALA A 135 -28.32 -10.62 -14.16
N SER A 136 -27.26 -10.14 -13.49
CA SER A 136 -27.00 -8.72 -13.25
C SER A 136 -25.93 -8.15 -14.18
N LEU A 137 -25.59 -8.82 -15.29
CA LEU A 137 -24.55 -8.39 -16.22
C LEU A 137 -24.77 -6.95 -16.74
N ASP A 138 -26.04 -6.57 -16.95
CA ASP A 138 -26.43 -5.25 -17.44
C ASP A 138 -26.48 -4.18 -16.31
N ASP A 139 -26.34 -4.58 -15.04
CA ASP A 139 -26.36 -3.69 -13.87
C ASP A 139 -25.09 -3.89 -12.99
N PRO A 140 -23.95 -3.27 -13.40
CA PRO A 140 -22.68 -3.43 -12.70
C PRO A 140 -22.68 -2.82 -11.28
N ASP A 141 -23.60 -1.90 -10.96
CA ASP A 141 -23.71 -1.29 -9.63
C ASP A 141 -24.19 -2.33 -8.60
N LEU A 142 -25.10 -3.21 -9.01
CA LEU A 142 -25.57 -4.33 -8.20
C LEU A 142 -24.48 -5.40 -8.01
N ILE A 143 -23.72 -5.73 -9.06
CA ILE A 143 -22.57 -6.66 -8.99
C ILE A 143 -21.54 -6.14 -7.97
N GLN A 144 -21.15 -4.86 -8.08
CA GLN A 144 -20.17 -4.26 -7.17
C GLN A 144 -20.66 -4.26 -5.72
N ARG A 145 -21.94 -3.94 -5.49
CA ARG A 145 -22.55 -3.93 -4.15
C ARG A 145 -22.49 -5.31 -3.48
N VAL A 146 -22.89 -6.35 -4.19
CA VAL A 146 -22.86 -7.73 -3.66
C VAL A 146 -21.41 -8.21 -3.48
N TRP A 147 -20.53 -7.93 -4.43
CA TRP A 147 -19.12 -8.30 -4.34
C TRP A 147 -18.39 -7.66 -3.16
N MET A 148 -18.64 -6.38 -2.89
CA MET A 148 -18.04 -5.67 -1.75
C MET A 148 -18.37 -6.32 -0.40
N HIS A 149 -19.54 -6.94 -0.31
CA HIS A 149 -20.01 -7.64 0.88
C HIS A 149 -19.49 -9.07 0.96
N CYS A 150 -19.73 -9.88 -0.09
CA CYS A 150 -19.46 -11.32 -0.03
C CYS A 150 -18.02 -11.71 -0.38
N LYS A 151 -17.30 -10.89 -1.14
CA LYS A 151 -15.95 -11.16 -1.68
C LYS A 151 -15.85 -12.49 -2.47
N ILE A 152 -16.98 -13.03 -2.94
CA ILE A 152 -17.06 -14.15 -3.88
C ILE A 152 -16.85 -13.59 -5.28
N LEU A 153 -15.90 -14.18 -6.02
CA LEU A 153 -15.50 -13.67 -7.33
C LEU A 153 -16.52 -14.01 -8.41
N PRO A 154 -16.86 -13.07 -9.29
CA PRO A 154 -17.61 -13.38 -10.50
C PRO A 154 -16.83 -14.26 -11.48
N ASP A 155 -17.57 -14.97 -12.34
CA ASP A 155 -17.06 -15.62 -13.53
C ASP A 155 -16.40 -14.62 -14.51
N PRO A 156 -15.56 -15.05 -15.46
CA PRO A 156 -14.71 -14.16 -16.26
C PRO A 156 -15.44 -13.01 -16.99
N PRO A 157 -16.60 -13.19 -17.65
CA PRO A 157 -17.27 -12.07 -18.33
C PRO A 157 -17.83 -11.03 -17.33
N GLU A 158 -18.42 -11.46 -16.23
CA GLU A 158 -18.95 -10.61 -15.16
C GLU A 158 -17.82 -9.86 -14.44
N ALA A 159 -16.66 -10.50 -14.29
CA ALA A 159 -15.49 -9.90 -13.67
C ALA A 159 -14.86 -8.79 -14.52
N ILE A 160 -15.03 -8.82 -15.84
CA ILE A 160 -14.59 -7.74 -16.74
C ILE A 160 -15.49 -6.51 -16.56
N ALA A 161 -16.82 -6.69 -16.56
CA ALA A 161 -17.76 -5.59 -16.30
C ALA A 161 -17.51 -4.93 -14.93
N LEU A 162 -17.24 -5.74 -13.91
CA LEU A 162 -16.85 -5.25 -12.59
C LEU A 162 -15.50 -4.51 -12.61
N LEU A 163 -14.51 -5.02 -13.36
CA LEU A 163 -13.20 -4.38 -13.49
C LEU A 163 -13.31 -2.99 -14.13
N GLU A 164 -14.07 -2.86 -15.21
CA GLU A 164 -14.32 -1.57 -15.87
C GLU A 164 -14.88 -0.55 -14.89
N ARG A 165 -15.84 -0.97 -14.05
CA ARG A 165 -16.47 -0.10 -13.07
C ARG A 165 -15.50 0.30 -11.94
N LEU A 166 -14.75 -0.65 -11.40
CA LEU A 166 -13.78 -0.35 -10.34
C LEU A 166 -12.68 0.60 -10.82
N VAL A 167 -12.26 0.51 -12.08
CA VAL A 167 -11.30 1.46 -12.67
C VAL A 167 -11.93 2.85 -12.83
N ARG A 168 -13.17 2.92 -13.33
CA ARG A 168 -13.95 4.16 -13.48
C ARG A 168 -14.13 4.88 -12.14
N ASP A 169 -14.48 4.13 -11.10
CA ASP A 169 -14.74 4.63 -9.74
C ASP A 169 -13.44 4.80 -8.92
N LYS A 170 -12.27 4.64 -9.56
CA LYS A 170 -10.94 4.79 -8.95
C LYS A 170 -10.67 3.84 -7.76
N MET A 171 -11.37 2.71 -7.69
CA MET A 171 -11.21 1.65 -6.69
C MET A 171 -10.06 0.70 -7.06
N TYR A 172 -8.85 1.24 -7.13
CA TYR A 172 -7.70 0.53 -7.70
C TYR A 172 -7.21 -0.67 -6.88
N SER A 173 -7.39 -0.67 -5.56
CA SER A 173 -7.05 -1.82 -4.70
C SER A 173 -7.87 -3.05 -5.03
N ASP A 174 -9.17 -2.84 -5.26
CA ASP A 174 -10.13 -3.90 -5.54
C ASP A 174 -9.93 -4.45 -6.96
N ALA A 175 -9.66 -3.57 -7.92
CA ALA A 175 -9.27 -3.97 -9.28
C ALA A 175 -8.01 -4.86 -9.29
N ILE A 176 -6.98 -4.51 -8.50
CA ILE A 176 -5.77 -5.33 -8.34
C ILE A 176 -6.08 -6.69 -7.73
N ASN A 177 -6.98 -6.75 -6.75
CA ASN A 177 -7.36 -8.02 -6.09
C ASN A 177 -8.10 -8.96 -7.04
N ILE A 178 -9.03 -8.42 -7.84
CA ILE A 178 -9.79 -9.19 -8.83
C ILE A 178 -8.84 -9.72 -9.92
N LEU A 179 -8.04 -8.84 -10.53
CA LEU A 179 -7.05 -9.25 -11.54
C LEU A 179 -6.04 -10.23 -10.99
N GLY A 180 -5.61 -10.05 -9.75
CA GLY A 180 -4.69 -10.96 -9.08
C GLY A 180 -5.24 -12.38 -8.93
N ARG A 181 -6.55 -12.59 -8.94
CA ARG A 181 -7.16 -13.92 -8.89
C ARG A 181 -7.59 -14.42 -10.27
N LEU A 182 -8.17 -13.56 -11.12
CA LEU A 182 -8.51 -13.88 -12.52
C LEU A 182 -7.27 -14.35 -13.30
N LEU A 183 -6.15 -13.66 -13.12
CA LEU A 183 -4.92 -13.98 -13.86
C LEU A 183 -4.12 -15.11 -13.18
N LYS A 184 -4.15 -15.27 -11.85
CA LYS A 184 -3.44 -16.37 -11.17
C LYS A 184 -4.10 -17.75 -11.37
N GLY A 185 -5.36 -17.80 -11.78
CA GLY A 185 -6.07 -19.03 -12.13
C GLY A 185 -5.97 -19.42 -13.61
N HIS A 186 -5.34 -18.59 -14.45
CA HIS A 186 -5.16 -18.86 -15.87
C HIS A 186 -4.07 -19.92 -16.10
N LYS A 187 -4.37 -20.93 -16.92
CA LYS A 187 -3.43 -22.02 -17.24
C LYS A 187 -2.35 -21.49 -18.18
N PRO A 188 -1.05 -21.64 -17.83
CA PRO A 188 0.08 -21.16 -18.65
C PRO A 188 0.09 -21.71 -20.08
N ASP A 189 -0.50 -22.88 -20.29
CA ASP A 189 -0.49 -23.61 -21.57
C ASP A 189 -1.68 -23.25 -22.49
N SER A 190 -2.56 -22.33 -22.08
CA SER A 190 -3.72 -21.91 -22.88
C SER A 190 -3.30 -20.81 -23.87
N GLU A 191 -3.29 -21.12 -25.17
CA GLU A 191 -3.08 -20.14 -26.27
C GLU A 191 -4.16 -19.04 -26.36
N CYS A 192 -5.21 -19.16 -25.55
CA CYS A 192 -6.28 -18.18 -25.47
C CYS A 192 -6.07 -17.25 -24.26
N LEU A 193 -6.00 -15.95 -24.51
CA LEU A 193 -6.60 -14.97 -23.59
C LEU A 193 -8.01 -15.44 -23.22
N PRO A 194 -8.57 -15.05 -22.05
CA PRO A 194 -10.03 -15.01 -21.96
C PRO A 194 -10.49 -14.25 -23.20
N SER A 195 -11.21 -14.91 -24.10
CA SER A 195 -11.53 -14.45 -25.47
C SER A 195 -12.44 -13.20 -25.50
N THR A 196 -12.49 -12.49 -24.38
CA THR A 196 -13.48 -11.52 -23.94
C THR A 196 -12.85 -10.22 -23.44
N ILE A 197 -11.52 -10.09 -23.27
CA ILE A 197 -10.91 -8.80 -22.87
C ILE A 197 -10.82 -7.89 -24.10
N PRO A 198 -11.60 -6.80 -24.18
CA PRO A 198 -11.51 -5.85 -25.28
C PRO A 198 -10.12 -5.20 -25.29
N VAL A 199 -9.56 -4.96 -26.47
CA VAL A 199 -8.26 -4.28 -26.65
C VAL A 199 -8.19 -2.95 -25.88
N GLN A 200 -9.33 -2.27 -25.74
CA GLN A 200 -9.48 -1.01 -25.02
C GLN A 200 -9.20 -1.13 -23.51
N LEU A 201 -9.44 -2.30 -22.91
CA LEU A 201 -9.16 -2.56 -21.49
C LEU A 201 -7.77 -3.15 -21.24
N ALA A 202 -7.10 -3.62 -22.29
CA ALA A 202 -5.79 -4.25 -22.16
C ALA A 202 -4.78 -3.36 -21.40
N PRO A 203 -4.70 -2.02 -21.61
CA PRO A 203 -3.80 -1.17 -20.85
C PRO A 203 -4.07 -1.15 -19.33
N ASP A 204 -5.34 -1.15 -18.92
CA ASP A 204 -5.71 -1.16 -17.51
C ASP A 204 -5.42 -2.53 -16.89
N VAL A 205 -5.80 -3.62 -17.58
CA VAL A 205 -5.50 -5.00 -17.17
C VAL A 205 -3.99 -5.19 -16.97
N LEU A 206 -3.16 -4.70 -17.90
CA LEU A 206 -1.71 -4.78 -17.82
C LEU A 206 -1.15 -3.93 -16.67
N THR A 207 -1.65 -2.69 -16.50
CA THR A 207 -1.21 -1.77 -15.45
C THR A 207 -1.44 -2.37 -14.06
N TYR A 208 -2.63 -2.94 -13.82
CA TYR A 208 -3.02 -3.45 -12.51
C TYR A 208 -2.62 -4.91 -12.31
N GLY A 209 -2.60 -5.73 -13.37
CA GLY A 209 -2.18 -7.13 -13.32
C GLY A 209 -0.71 -7.29 -12.92
N ILE A 210 0.17 -6.42 -13.42
CA ILE A 210 1.58 -6.38 -12.98
C ILE A 210 1.69 -6.03 -11.50
N ARG A 211 0.89 -5.07 -11.02
CA ARG A 211 0.85 -4.70 -9.60
C ARG A 211 0.32 -5.84 -8.73
N ALA A 212 -0.56 -6.68 -9.27
CA ALA A 212 -1.06 -7.89 -8.63
C ALA A 212 -0.05 -9.06 -8.63
N GLY A 213 1.06 -8.92 -9.36
CA GLY A 213 2.11 -9.92 -9.49
C GLY A 213 1.85 -10.97 -10.58
N ALA A 214 0.83 -10.80 -11.42
CA ALA A 214 0.49 -11.69 -12.53
C ALA A 214 1.34 -11.39 -13.78
N THR A 215 2.67 -11.43 -13.62
CA THR A 215 3.60 -10.92 -14.64
C THR A 215 3.57 -11.75 -15.92
N ASP A 216 3.52 -13.08 -15.80
CA ASP A 216 3.52 -14.01 -16.94
C ASP A 216 2.29 -13.76 -17.82
N GLN A 217 1.11 -13.77 -17.20
CA GLN A 217 -0.15 -13.50 -17.88
C GLN A 217 -0.16 -12.12 -18.53
N CYS A 218 0.40 -11.10 -17.86
CA CYS A 218 0.50 -9.77 -18.46
C CYS A 218 1.41 -9.74 -19.70
N LEU A 219 2.53 -10.47 -19.71
CA LEU A 219 3.38 -10.57 -20.90
C LEU A 219 2.68 -11.28 -22.06
N GLN A 220 1.92 -12.35 -21.75
CA GLN A 220 1.11 -13.05 -22.75
C GLN A 220 0.01 -12.13 -23.33
N ILE A 221 -0.72 -11.42 -22.47
CA ILE A 221 -1.72 -10.40 -22.86
C ILE A 221 -1.10 -9.34 -23.74
N TYR A 222 0.06 -8.80 -23.35
CA TYR A 222 0.75 -7.77 -24.11
C TYR A 222 1.14 -8.27 -25.50
N ASN A 223 1.72 -9.47 -25.59
CA ASN A 223 2.13 -10.06 -26.86
C ASN A 223 0.93 -10.36 -27.77
N GLN A 224 -0.17 -10.87 -27.23
CA GLN A 224 -1.38 -11.13 -28.02
C GLN A 224 -2.01 -9.84 -28.53
N ALA A 225 -2.20 -8.84 -27.65
CA ALA A 225 -2.72 -7.53 -28.06
C ALA A 225 -1.81 -6.87 -29.11
N SER A 226 -0.48 -6.96 -28.94
CA SER A 226 0.48 -6.44 -29.91
C SER A 226 0.38 -7.11 -31.28
N ARG A 227 0.15 -8.44 -31.34
CA ARG A 227 -0.08 -9.16 -32.60
C ARG A 227 -1.38 -8.76 -33.29
N GLN A 228 -2.45 -8.51 -32.53
CA GLN A 228 -3.75 -8.11 -33.06
C GLN A 228 -3.73 -6.68 -33.63
N ILE A 229 -3.11 -5.75 -32.90
CA ILE A 229 -3.07 -4.32 -33.25
C ILE A 229 -1.99 -4.01 -34.28
N GLY A 230 -0.98 -4.88 -34.40
CA GLY A 230 0.19 -4.69 -35.25
C GLY A 230 1.24 -3.78 -34.63
N THR A 231 2.37 -3.64 -35.33
CA THR A 231 3.48 -2.79 -34.89
C THR A 231 3.22 -1.32 -35.23
N PRO A 232 3.58 -0.36 -34.36
CA PRO A 232 3.46 1.05 -34.67
C PRO A 232 4.42 1.46 -35.80
N PRO A 233 4.05 2.44 -36.65
CA PRO A 233 4.89 2.89 -37.75
C PRO A 233 6.17 3.53 -37.22
N ASN A 234 7.30 3.25 -37.88
CA ASN A 234 8.57 3.90 -37.54
C ASN A 234 8.59 5.39 -37.96
N SER A 235 9.60 6.15 -37.51
CA SER A 235 9.72 7.59 -37.78
C SER A 235 9.59 7.98 -39.26
N LYS A 236 10.18 7.18 -40.16
CA LYS A 236 10.12 7.40 -41.62
C LYS A 236 8.74 7.08 -42.20
N GLN A 237 8.07 6.06 -41.67
CA GLN A 237 6.73 5.64 -42.08
C GLN A 237 5.65 6.58 -41.58
N ARG A 238 5.84 7.22 -40.42
CA ARG A 238 4.81 8.06 -39.79
C ARG A 238 4.42 9.29 -40.61
N LEU A 239 5.37 9.83 -41.38
CA LEU A 239 5.10 10.91 -42.33
C LEU A 239 4.11 10.49 -43.44
N ARG A 240 4.00 9.18 -43.71
CA ARG A 240 3.12 8.61 -44.73
C ARG A 240 1.87 7.97 -44.14
N LEU A 241 1.98 7.35 -42.96
CA LEU A 241 0.93 6.58 -42.29
C LEU A 241 0.95 6.90 -40.79
N PRO A 242 0.02 7.76 -40.29
CA PRO A 242 -0.07 8.03 -38.86
C PRO A 242 -0.51 6.76 -38.09
N PRO A 243 -0.19 6.64 -36.78
CA PRO A 243 -0.61 5.50 -35.98
C PRO A 243 -2.13 5.38 -35.93
N THR A 244 -2.66 4.16 -36.01
CA THR A 244 -4.10 3.89 -35.92
C THR A 244 -4.66 4.28 -34.54
N ILE A 245 -5.98 4.45 -34.43
CA ILE A 245 -6.62 4.78 -33.15
C ILE A 245 -6.32 3.69 -32.11
N GLU A 246 -6.38 2.41 -32.51
CA GLU A 246 -6.08 1.26 -31.64
C GLU A 246 -4.63 1.26 -31.17
N GLN A 247 -3.68 1.56 -32.07
CA GLN A 247 -2.26 1.72 -31.72
C GLN A 247 -2.04 2.85 -30.71
N LYS A 248 -2.74 3.99 -30.88
CA LYS A 248 -2.69 5.11 -29.93
C LYS A 248 -3.28 4.75 -28.57
N LEU A 249 -4.42 4.05 -28.55
CA LEU A 249 -5.07 3.63 -27.31
C LEU A 249 -4.22 2.62 -26.52
N PHE A 250 -3.63 1.65 -27.22
CA PHE A 250 -2.83 0.61 -26.58
C PHE A 250 -1.41 1.06 -26.27
N TYR A 251 -0.59 1.30 -27.29
CA TYR A 251 0.82 1.66 -27.12
C TYR A 251 1.00 3.09 -26.59
N GLY A 252 0.02 3.98 -26.78
CA GLY A 252 0.11 5.35 -26.30
C GLY A 252 -0.25 5.54 -24.83
N ASN A 253 -0.71 4.50 -24.12
CA ASN A 253 -1.16 4.62 -22.73
C ASN A 253 0.01 4.86 -21.76
N PRO A 254 0.06 6.01 -21.05
CA PRO A 254 1.20 6.35 -20.20
C PRO A 254 1.32 5.46 -18.94
N ARG A 255 0.19 5.14 -18.30
CA ARG A 255 0.16 4.37 -17.06
C ARG A 255 0.64 2.94 -17.26
N MET A 256 0.18 2.32 -18.33
CA MET A 256 0.57 0.97 -18.74
C MET A 256 2.07 0.92 -19.05
N THR A 257 2.53 1.83 -19.89
CA THR A 257 3.93 1.88 -20.35
C THR A 257 4.89 2.02 -19.18
N LEU A 258 4.66 3.01 -18.29
CA LEU A 258 5.53 3.21 -17.13
C LEU A 258 5.49 2.02 -16.17
N ALA A 259 4.33 1.39 -15.98
CA ALA A 259 4.20 0.23 -15.11
C ALA A 259 4.97 -0.98 -15.66
N LEU A 260 4.83 -1.28 -16.95
CA LEU A 260 5.54 -2.35 -17.65
C LEU A 260 7.04 -2.13 -17.63
N VAL A 261 7.52 -0.99 -18.15
CA VAL A 261 8.95 -0.67 -18.23
C VAL A 261 9.59 -0.79 -16.86
N ARG A 262 9.04 -0.12 -15.84
CA ARG A 262 9.58 -0.16 -14.48
C ARG A 262 9.63 -1.57 -13.90
N HIS A 263 8.59 -2.38 -14.13
CA HIS A 263 8.54 -3.73 -13.59
C HIS A 263 9.55 -4.66 -14.28
N LEU A 264 9.63 -4.59 -15.60
CA LEU A 264 10.55 -5.40 -16.39
C LEU A 264 12.01 -5.05 -16.09
N VAL A 265 12.37 -3.76 -15.99
CA VAL A 265 13.74 -3.41 -15.61
C VAL A 265 14.05 -3.86 -14.18
N LYS A 266 13.09 -3.74 -13.25
CA LYS A 266 13.25 -4.29 -11.88
C LYS A 266 13.45 -5.82 -11.89
N LEU A 267 12.85 -6.56 -12.82
CA LEU A 267 13.11 -7.99 -12.97
C LEU A 267 14.50 -8.26 -13.56
N SER A 268 14.95 -7.45 -14.51
CA SER A 268 16.30 -7.57 -15.09
C SER A 268 17.44 -7.36 -14.07
N GLU A 269 17.21 -6.53 -13.04
CA GLU A 269 18.19 -6.26 -11.98
C GLU A 269 18.21 -7.32 -10.88
N LYS A 270 17.18 -8.17 -10.81
CA LYS A 270 17.11 -9.17 -9.75
C LYS A 270 18.11 -10.29 -10.04
N PRO A 271 18.87 -10.72 -9.03
CA PRO A 271 19.75 -11.86 -9.20
C PRO A 271 18.92 -13.13 -9.43
N ARG A 272 19.45 -14.05 -10.24
CA ARG A 272 18.72 -15.21 -10.79
C ARG A 272 18.11 -16.11 -9.70
N ASP A 273 18.76 -16.21 -8.55
CA ASP A 273 18.32 -16.94 -7.36
C ASP A 273 17.03 -16.36 -6.72
N LYS A 274 16.75 -15.08 -6.92
CA LYS A 274 15.55 -14.39 -6.39
C LYS A 274 14.40 -14.31 -7.39
N LEU A 275 14.56 -14.88 -8.58
CA LEU A 275 13.51 -14.98 -9.60
C LEU A 275 12.68 -16.25 -9.42
N GLN A 276 11.38 -16.16 -9.72
CA GLN A 276 10.52 -17.35 -9.71
C GLN A 276 10.94 -18.34 -10.81
N GLY A 277 10.58 -19.62 -10.68
CA GLY A 277 10.98 -20.68 -11.63
C GLY A 277 10.73 -20.33 -13.09
N TRP A 278 9.53 -19.89 -13.43
CA TRP A 278 9.17 -19.51 -14.80
C TRP A 278 9.91 -18.27 -15.32
N HIS A 279 10.16 -17.26 -14.47
CA HIS A 279 11.00 -16.10 -14.84
C HIS A 279 12.41 -16.55 -15.23
N ARG A 280 12.94 -17.58 -14.56
CA ARG A 280 14.25 -18.16 -14.91
C ARG A 280 14.19 -18.88 -16.25
N GLY A 281 13.09 -19.57 -16.56
CA GLY A 281 12.86 -20.19 -17.86
C GLY A 281 12.89 -19.18 -19.02
N LEU A 282 12.31 -17.99 -18.85
CA LEU A 282 12.38 -16.93 -19.87
C LEU A 282 13.78 -16.35 -20.08
N LEU A 283 14.70 -16.55 -19.13
CA LEU A 283 16.09 -16.16 -19.25
C LEU A 283 16.96 -17.26 -19.87
N GLU A 284 16.43 -18.47 -20.06
CA GLU A 284 17.13 -19.56 -20.74
C GLU A 284 17.24 -19.23 -22.23
N GLY A 285 18.47 -18.99 -22.69
CA GLY A 285 18.76 -18.56 -24.07
C GLY A 285 18.85 -17.04 -24.27
N ASN A 286 18.20 -16.22 -23.43
CA ASN A 286 18.32 -14.76 -23.48
C ASN A 286 18.40 -14.11 -22.08
N PRO A 287 19.62 -13.84 -21.55
CA PRO A 287 19.77 -13.25 -20.23
C PRO A 287 19.28 -11.79 -20.14
N GLN A 288 19.07 -11.12 -21.28
CA GLN A 288 18.58 -9.74 -21.35
C GLN A 288 17.08 -9.65 -21.69
N PHE A 289 16.36 -10.77 -21.70
CA PHE A 289 14.95 -10.83 -22.11
C PHE A 289 14.08 -9.72 -21.49
N PHE A 290 14.14 -9.53 -20.17
CA PHE A 290 13.33 -8.51 -19.49
C PHE A 290 13.74 -7.08 -19.87
N LEU A 291 15.04 -6.81 -20.05
CA LEU A 291 15.50 -5.48 -20.44
C LEU A 291 15.07 -5.17 -21.88
N GLN A 292 15.27 -6.12 -22.81
CA GLN A 292 14.83 -5.99 -24.21
C GLN A 292 13.32 -5.81 -24.32
N SER A 293 12.55 -6.52 -23.48
CA SER A 293 11.09 -6.37 -23.42
C SER A 293 10.70 -4.98 -22.92
N ALA A 294 11.40 -4.43 -21.93
CA ALA A 294 11.17 -3.07 -21.45
C ALA A 294 11.50 -2.03 -22.54
N GLU A 295 12.59 -2.22 -23.27
CA GLU A 295 12.97 -1.38 -24.41
C GLU A 295 11.93 -1.45 -25.53
N GLN A 296 11.41 -2.63 -25.86
CA GLN A 296 10.38 -2.80 -26.88
C GLN A 296 9.07 -2.10 -26.51
N VAL A 297 8.65 -2.21 -25.24
CA VAL A 297 7.47 -1.50 -24.72
C VAL A 297 7.66 0.01 -24.85
N TYR A 298 8.82 0.54 -24.45
CA TYR A 298 9.13 1.95 -24.58
C TYR A 298 9.24 2.40 -26.05
N ALA A 299 9.88 1.61 -26.92
CA ALA A 299 10.03 1.91 -28.33
C ALA A 299 8.68 2.03 -29.03
N SER A 300 7.73 1.17 -28.67
CA SER A 300 6.35 1.22 -29.19
C SER A 300 5.62 2.48 -28.72
N TYR A 301 5.81 2.88 -27.45
CA TYR A 301 5.29 4.13 -26.91
C TYR A 301 5.91 5.36 -27.59
N ALA A 302 7.23 5.35 -27.76
CA ALA A 302 7.97 6.39 -28.46
C ALA A 302 7.47 6.54 -29.91
N ALA A 303 7.29 5.42 -30.61
CA ALA A 303 6.78 5.34 -31.99
C ALA A 303 5.32 5.82 -32.15
N VAL A 304 4.53 5.90 -31.10
CA VAL A 304 3.20 6.53 -31.15
C VAL A 304 3.31 8.05 -31.02
N HIS A 305 4.19 8.54 -30.15
CA HIS A 305 4.24 9.94 -29.72
C HIS A 305 5.33 10.78 -30.39
N GLY A 306 6.29 10.14 -31.07
CA GLY A 306 7.38 10.82 -31.79
C GLY A 306 8.59 11.06 -30.94
N PHE A 307 8.79 10.21 -29.94
CA PHE A 307 9.94 10.32 -29.06
C PHE A 307 11.16 9.58 -29.62
N GLU A 308 11.02 8.72 -30.63
CA GLU A 308 12.17 7.99 -31.20
C GLU A 308 13.22 8.90 -31.83
N LYS A 309 12.88 10.14 -32.20
CA LYS A 309 13.86 11.12 -32.67
C LYS A 309 14.88 11.50 -31.61
N PHE A 310 14.55 11.40 -30.32
CA PHE A 310 15.51 11.67 -29.24
C PHE A 310 16.55 10.56 -29.10
N ASP A 311 16.33 9.41 -29.76
CA ASP A 311 17.29 8.32 -29.84
C ASP A 311 18.38 8.61 -30.89
N LEU A 312 18.15 9.58 -31.78
CA LEU A 312 19.11 10.01 -32.79
C LEU A 312 20.06 11.10 -32.25
N PRO A 313 21.29 11.19 -32.79
CA PRO A 313 22.18 12.32 -32.53
C PRO A 313 21.51 13.65 -32.89
N ILE A 314 21.84 14.73 -32.18
CA ILE A 314 21.22 16.06 -32.35
C ILE A 314 21.21 16.52 -33.83
N ALA A 315 22.26 16.21 -34.58
CA ALA A 315 22.39 16.58 -36.00
C ALA A 315 21.37 15.87 -36.93
N GLU A 316 20.82 14.73 -36.52
CA GLU A 316 19.89 13.90 -37.30
C GLU A 316 18.44 14.04 -36.81
N ARG A 317 18.20 14.84 -35.76
CA ARG A 317 16.86 15.05 -35.22
C ARG A 317 16.05 15.92 -36.16
N ASP A 318 14.82 15.49 -36.45
CA ASP A 318 13.88 16.32 -37.19
C ASP A 318 13.42 17.51 -36.32
N ALA A 319 13.27 18.68 -36.95
CA ALA A 319 12.84 19.90 -36.27
C ALA A 319 11.32 19.93 -36.00
N THR A 320 10.62 18.80 -36.12
CA THR A 320 9.19 18.73 -35.88
C THR A 320 8.91 19.01 -34.40
N PRO A 321 7.92 19.85 -34.05
CA PRO A 321 7.58 20.04 -32.64
C PRO A 321 6.95 18.74 -32.09
N VAL A 322 7.28 18.41 -30.84
CA VAL A 322 6.65 17.29 -30.13
C VAL A 322 5.18 17.63 -29.88
N ARG A 323 4.25 16.93 -30.54
CA ARG A 323 2.80 17.10 -30.38
C ARG A 323 2.22 16.06 -29.40
N ALA A 324 2.81 15.96 -28.22
CA ALA A 324 2.35 15.07 -27.16
C ALA A 324 1.92 15.92 -25.96
N SER A 325 0.89 15.47 -25.22
CA SER A 325 0.51 16.18 -24.00
C SER A 325 1.60 16.05 -22.95
N HIS A 326 1.61 16.99 -22.01
CA HIS A 326 2.56 17.05 -20.91
C HIS A 326 2.74 15.70 -20.19
N HIS A 327 1.63 15.03 -19.85
CA HIS A 327 1.63 13.72 -19.20
C HIS A 327 2.37 12.62 -20.00
N HIS A 328 2.30 12.66 -21.33
CA HIS A 328 3.00 11.70 -22.19
C HIS A 328 4.52 11.94 -22.19
N ILE A 329 4.92 13.20 -22.21
CA ILE A 329 6.34 13.60 -22.14
C ILE A 329 6.92 13.22 -20.78
N THR A 330 6.24 13.54 -19.68
CA THR A 330 6.61 13.12 -18.31
C THR A 330 6.84 11.61 -18.23
N THR A 331 5.92 10.84 -18.82
CA THR A 331 6.02 9.37 -18.84
C THR A 331 7.20 8.89 -19.66
N ALA A 332 7.44 9.47 -20.83
CA ALA A 332 8.59 9.12 -21.66
C ALA A 332 9.92 9.41 -20.96
N VAL A 333 10.06 10.59 -20.33
CA VAL A 333 11.23 10.95 -19.51
C VAL A 333 11.44 9.94 -18.39
N ALA A 334 10.37 9.59 -17.67
CA ALA A 334 10.43 8.61 -16.60
C ALA A 334 10.87 7.23 -17.10
N CYS A 335 10.31 6.74 -18.21
CA CYS A 335 10.71 5.47 -18.82
C CYS A 335 12.17 5.47 -19.30
N LEU A 336 12.63 6.55 -19.94
CA LEU A 336 14.02 6.68 -20.37
C LEU A 336 14.98 6.66 -19.17
N PHE A 337 14.62 7.30 -18.06
CA PHE A 337 15.38 7.15 -16.82
C PHE A 337 15.31 5.72 -16.29
N GLU A 338 14.16 5.03 -16.31
CA GLU A 338 14.13 3.61 -15.91
C GLU A 338 14.97 2.70 -16.80
N LEU A 339 15.24 3.09 -18.05
CA LEU A 339 16.09 2.35 -18.99
C LEU A 339 17.56 2.80 -18.98
N ASP A 340 17.97 3.65 -18.03
CA ASP A 340 19.31 4.22 -17.95
C ASP A 340 19.74 5.04 -19.19
N ARG A 341 18.77 5.51 -20.00
CA ARG A 341 18.98 6.33 -21.20
C ARG A 341 18.97 7.82 -20.85
N PHE A 342 19.99 8.24 -20.10
CA PHE A 342 20.03 9.59 -19.50
C PHE A 342 20.04 10.73 -20.52
N THR A 343 20.79 10.64 -21.61
CA THR A 343 20.89 11.74 -22.58
C THR A 343 19.54 12.02 -23.27
N PRO A 344 18.87 11.03 -23.90
CA PRO A 344 17.52 11.23 -24.43
C PRO A 344 16.51 11.68 -23.35
N ALA A 345 16.64 11.16 -22.12
CA ALA A 345 15.75 11.54 -21.02
C ALA A 345 15.89 13.03 -20.67
N LEU A 346 17.13 13.54 -20.60
CA LEU A 346 17.40 14.94 -20.31
C LEU A 346 16.94 15.84 -21.45
N ASP A 347 17.19 15.47 -22.70
CA ASP A 347 16.74 16.24 -23.86
C ASP A 347 15.21 16.36 -23.87
N LEU A 348 14.50 15.26 -23.63
CA LEU A 348 13.04 15.27 -23.54
C LEU A 348 12.52 15.98 -22.28
N PHE A 349 13.28 15.93 -21.19
CA PHE A 349 12.99 16.68 -19.97
C PHE A 349 13.12 18.19 -20.19
N TYR A 350 14.09 18.64 -20.99
CA TYR A 350 14.24 20.06 -21.32
C TYR A 350 13.06 20.59 -22.14
N ILE A 351 12.47 19.76 -23.00
CA ILE A 351 11.26 20.13 -23.74
C ILE A 351 10.10 20.48 -22.82
N LEU A 352 9.98 19.85 -21.64
CA LEU A 352 8.95 20.23 -20.66
C LEU A 352 9.09 21.68 -20.17
N PHE A 353 10.28 22.28 -20.26
CA PHE A 353 10.50 23.69 -19.92
C PHE A 353 10.30 24.63 -21.11
N ASP A 354 10.51 24.14 -22.33
CA ASP A 354 10.30 24.90 -23.55
C ASP A 354 8.81 25.02 -23.91
N LEU A 355 7.98 24.13 -23.37
CA LEU A 355 6.53 24.22 -23.45
C LEU A 355 6.01 25.33 -22.50
N GLN A 356 4.97 26.04 -22.92
CA GLN A 356 4.31 27.09 -22.09
C GLN A 356 3.60 26.53 -20.84
N GLU A 357 3.61 25.20 -20.64
CA GLU A 357 3.04 24.49 -19.51
C GLU A 357 4.18 23.74 -18.77
N PRO A 358 4.84 24.37 -17.78
CA PRO A 358 5.93 23.73 -17.03
C PRO A 358 5.42 22.52 -16.21
N PRO A 359 6.29 21.55 -15.89
CA PRO A 359 5.90 20.39 -15.10
C PRO A 359 5.39 20.75 -13.72
N ASP A 360 4.25 20.16 -13.37
CA ASP A 360 3.66 20.32 -12.06
C ASP A 360 4.39 19.46 -11.00
N ASN A 361 3.96 19.59 -9.73
CA ASN A 361 4.57 18.82 -8.64
C ASN A 361 4.38 17.30 -8.79
N TYR A 362 3.31 16.85 -9.43
CA TYR A 362 3.03 15.43 -9.63
C TYR A 362 3.95 14.85 -10.70
N ASP A 363 4.07 15.52 -11.84
CA ASP A 363 4.95 15.13 -12.94
C ASP A 363 6.41 15.09 -12.50
N PHE A 364 6.84 16.14 -11.79
CA PHE A 364 8.19 16.19 -11.24
C PHE A 364 8.44 15.07 -10.23
N GLY A 365 7.43 14.71 -9.41
CA GLY A 365 7.48 13.54 -8.52
C GLY A 365 7.68 12.21 -9.27
N ILE A 366 7.03 12.01 -10.42
CA ILE A 366 7.20 10.81 -11.26
C ILE A 366 8.62 10.75 -11.83
N ILE A 367 9.09 11.87 -12.38
CA ILE A 367 10.41 11.99 -13.00
C ILE A 367 11.51 11.76 -11.97
N LEU A 368 11.47 12.50 -10.85
CA LEU A 368 12.41 12.32 -9.74
C LEU A 368 12.38 10.90 -9.19
N GLY A 369 11.21 10.30 -9.05
CA GLY A 369 11.09 8.94 -8.54
C GLY A 369 11.77 7.90 -9.43
N SER A 370 11.76 8.11 -10.74
CA SER A 370 12.39 7.24 -11.74
C SER A 370 13.89 7.50 -11.84
N LEU A 371 14.29 8.77 -11.90
CA LEU A 371 15.70 9.17 -11.87
C LEU A 371 16.41 8.72 -10.59
N ALA A 372 15.79 8.92 -9.42
CA ALA A 372 16.40 8.54 -8.14
C ALA A 372 16.51 7.03 -7.94
N ARG A 373 15.83 6.19 -8.73
CA ARG A 373 16.07 4.74 -8.71
C ARG A 373 17.39 4.38 -9.38
N ARG A 374 17.78 5.11 -10.42
CA ARG A 374 19.03 4.87 -11.16
C ARG A 374 20.21 5.67 -10.63
N ASN A 375 19.99 6.97 -10.46
CA ASN A 375 21.03 7.91 -10.11
C ASN A 375 20.48 8.95 -9.14
N THR A 376 20.52 8.60 -7.86
CA THR A 376 20.16 9.49 -6.75
C THR A 376 20.96 10.79 -6.75
N GLY A 377 22.26 10.77 -7.08
CA GLY A 377 23.09 11.97 -7.14
C GLY A 377 22.59 12.96 -8.19
N ARG A 378 22.27 12.48 -9.40
CA ARG A 378 21.67 13.33 -10.45
C ARG A 378 20.27 13.78 -10.09
N ALA A 379 19.48 12.95 -9.39
CA ALA A 379 18.18 13.36 -8.87
C ALA A 379 18.29 14.52 -7.86
N ILE A 380 19.29 14.46 -6.96
CA ILE A 380 19.60 15.54 -6.02
C ILE A 380 19.99 16.80 -6.78
N GLN A 381 20.89 16.72 -7.75
CA GLN A 381 21.30 17.86 -8.56
C GLN A 381 20.10 18.49 -9.30
N ILE A 382 19.22 17.69 -9.88
CA ILE A 382 18.03 18.20 -10.56
C ILE A 382 17.07 18.88 -9.57
N LEU A 383 16.84 18.26 -8.40
CA LEU A 383 15.94 18.80 -7.38
C LEU A 383 16.45 20.10 -6.74
N LEU A 384 17.75 20.18 -6.46
CA LEU A 384 18.34 21.29 -5.69
C LEU A 384 18.85 22.43 -6.58
N ASP A 385 19.40 22.11 -7.76
CA ASP A 385 20.14 23.10 -8.56
C ASP A 385 19.41 23.46 -9.87
N ILE A 386 18.91 22.46 -10.61
CA ILE A 386 18.38 22.68 -11.97
C ILE A 386 16.91 23.12 -11.96
N ALA A 387 16.03 22.41 -11.26
CA ALA A 387 14.60 22.73 -11.27
C ALA A 387 14.28 24.10 -10.66
N PRO A 388 14.85 24.51 -9.51
CA PRO A 388 14.61 25.84 -8.95
C PRO A 388 15.07 27.00 -9.83
N THR A 389 16.06 26.78 -10.71
CA THR A 389 16.59 27.81 -11.61
C THR A 389 15.87 27.86 -12.95
N ARG A 390 15.36 26.73 -13.43
CA ARG A 390 14.73 26.61 -14.77
C ARG A 390 13.21 26.73 -14.74
N ILE A 391 12.56 26.47 -13.61
CA ILE A 391 11.10 26.51 -13.50
C ILE A 391 10.69 27.74 -12.67
N PRO A 392 10.11 28.77 -13.29
CA PRO A 392 9.62 29.94 -12.56
C PRO A 392 8.68 29.53 -11.42
N GLY A 393 8.98 29.98 -10.20
CA GLY A 393 8.16 29.71 -9.02
C GLY A 393 8.28 28.30 -8.43
N PHE A 394 9.10 27.41 -8.99
CA PHE A 394 9.29 26.08 -8.42
C PHE A 394 9.99 26.14 -7.06
N ARG A 395 9.38 25.47 -6.08
CA ARG A 395 9.96 25.26 -4.76
C ARG A 395 9.88 23.77 -4.43
N PRO A 396 11.00 23.09 -4.13
CA PRO A 396 10.99 21.72 -3.65
C PRO A 396 10.00 21.53 -2.49
N THR A 397 9.09 20.56 -2.63
CA THR A 397 8.12 20.24 -1.59
C THR A 397 8.64 19.11 -0.68
N PRO A 398 8.08 18.94 0.53
CA PRO A 398 8.42 17.80 1.39
C PRO A 398 8.23 16.44 0.70
N HIS A 399 7.30 16.35 -0.25
CA HIS A 399 7.09 15.15 -1.07
C HIS A 399 8.30 14.86 -1.97
N HIS A 400 8.84 15.87 -2.67
CA HIS A 400 10.02 15.71 -3.53
C HIS A 400 11.25 15.24 -2.74
N TYR A 401 11.50 15.85 -1.58
CA TYR A 401 12.57 15.41 -0.67
C TYR A 401 12.37 13.96 -0.21
N SER A 402 11.15 13.61 0.18
CA SER A 402 10.82 12.26 0.66
C SER A 402 11.06 11.18 -0.40
N ILE A 403 10.79 11.48 -1.68
CA ILE A 403 11.05 10.57 -2.80
C ILE A 403 12.55 10.24 -2.88
N VAL A 404 13.41 11.27 -2.99
CA VAL A 404 14.84 11.07 -3.21
C VAL A 404 15.51 10.52 -1.95
N LEU A 405 15.13 11.01 -0.76
CA LEU A 405 15.66 10.55 0.52
C LEU A 405 15.38 9.06 0.74
N ASN A 406 14.15 8.60 0.50
CA ASN A 406 13.80 7.18 0.60
C ASN A 406 14.62 6.31 -0.37
N ARG A 407 14.95 6.82 -1.57
CA ARG A 407 15.78 6.09 -2.53
C ARG A 407 17.24 6.04 -2.12
N SER A 408 17.83 7.15 -1.70
CA SER A 408 19.20 7.19 -1.18
C SER A 408 19.38 6.23 0.01
N LEU A 409 18.41 6.18 0.92
CA LEU A 409 18.43 5.24 2.06
C LEU A 409 18.37 3.77 1.63
N LYS A 410 17.53 3.41 0.64
CA LYS A 410 17.45 2.04 0.11
C LYS A 410 18.74 1.59 -0.57
N LEU A 411 19.43 2.52 -1.22
CA LEU A 411 20.73 2.29 -1.86
C LEU A 411 21.92 2.45 -0.88
N ARG A 412 21.66 2.68 0.41
CA ARG A 412 22.67 2.91 1.47
C ARG A 412 23.64 4.07 1.16
N LYS A 413 23.17 5.07 0.42
CA LYS A 413 23.92 6.29 0.11
C LYS A 413 23.66 7.34 1.19
N MET A 414 24.30 7.13 2.34
CA MET A 414 24.00 7.92 3.54
C MET A 414 24.43 9.39 3.40
N ASP A 415 25.56 9.68 2.76
CA ASP A 415 26.05 11.06 2.56
C ASP A 415 25.06 11.90 1.73
N GLU A 416 24.52 11.31 0.66
CA GLU A 416 23.49 11.91 -0.17
C GLU A 416 22.19 12.16 0.63
N ALA A 417 21.77 11.18 1.45
CA ALA A 417 20.59 11.29 2.29
C ALA A 417 20.73 12.41 3.35
N VAL A 418 21.91 12.51 3.96
CA VAL A 418 22.24 13.56 4.94
C VAL A 418 22.20 14.94 4.27
N ARG A 419 22.89 15.13 3.14
CA ARG A 419 22.90 16.40 2.40
C ARG A 419 21.48 16.85 2.07
N LEU A 420 20.64 15.91 1.63
CA LEU A 420 19.26 16.20 1.25
C LEU A 420 18.39 16.57 2.47
N LEU A 421 18.58 15.90 3.61
CA LEU A 421 17.86 16.20 4.85
C LEU A 421 18.26 17.57 5.41
N GLU A 422 19.54 17.90 5.40
CA GLU A 422 20.05 19.21 5.84
C GLU A 422 19.48 20.33 4.94
N HIS A 423 19.46 20.13 3.61
CA HIS A 423 18.85 21.08 2.69
C HIS A 423 17.34 21.23 2.91
N ALA A 424 16.60 20.12 3.08
CA ALA A 424 15.16 20.16 3.36
C ALA A 424 14.84 21.00 4.60
N ARG A 425 15.68 20.90 5.63
CA ARG A 425 15.54 21.69 6.87
C ARG A 425 15.82 23.18 6.63
N GLY A 426 16.91 23.51 5.93
CA GLY A 426 17.23 24.88 5.57
C GLY A 426 16.14 25.55 4.72
N ALA A 427 15.47 24.77 3.86
CA ALA A 427 14.35 25.22 3.03
C ALA A 427 13.00 25.29 3.77
N GLY A 428 12.95 25.05 5.09
CA GLY A 428 11.71 25.07 5.86
C GLY A 428 10.75 23.91 5.56
N CYS A 429 11.20 22.83 4.90
CA CYS A 429 10.40 21.65 4.59
C CYS A 429 10.36 20.67 5.76
N GLY A 430 9.91 21.13 6.93
CA GLY A 430 9.89 20.36 8.18
C GLY A 430 8.90 19.18 8.21
N SER A 431 7.91 19.16 7.32
CA SER A 431 6.87 18.12 7.24
C SER A 431 7.23 16.97 6.30
N LEU A 432 8.45 16.43 6.40
CA LEU A 432 8.84 15.22 5.66
C LEU A 432 7.98 14.03 6.06
N ASP A 433 7.87 13.03 5.17
CA ASP A 433 7.14 11.79 5.47
C ASP A 433 7.74 11.12 6.72
N PRO A 434 6.94 10.91 7.79
CA PRO A 434 7.40 10.27 9.02
C PRO A 434 8.07 8.91 8.80
N ARG A 435 7.62 8.14 7.80
CA ARG A 435 8.20 6.82 7.49
C ARG A 435 9.62 6.95 6.92
N VAL A 436 9.90 8.01 6.17
CA VAL A 436 11.21 8.27 5.59
C VAL A 436 12.18 8.75 6.68
N LEU A 437 11.73 9.63 7.58
CA LEU A 437 12.51 10.03 8.75
C LEU A 437 12.81 8.85 9.69
N ASP A 438 11.84 7.99 9.95
CA ASP A 438 12.06 6.75 10.72
C ASP A 438 13.11 5.84 10.06
N SER A 439 13.03 5.69 8.72
CA SER A 439 13.99 4.92 7.94
C SER A 439 15.40 5.53 8.00
N PHE A 440 15.51 6.86 7.95
CA PHE A 440 16.77 7.59 8.11
C PHE A 440 17.39 7.34 9.48
N ILE A 441 16.60 7.44 10.56
CA ILE A 441 17.07 7.18 11.93
C ILE A 441 17.57 5.75 12.05
N ARG A 442 16.80 4.76 11.57
CA ARG A 442 17.20 3.35 11.60
C ARG A 442 18.48 3.08 10.82
N ALA A 443 18.68 3.71 9.65
CA ALA A 443 19.91 3.62 8.88
C ALA A 443 21.09 4.23 9.65
N THR A 444 20.92 5.43 10.19
CA THR A 444 21.94 6.12 11.00
C THR A 444 22.37 5.30 12.22
N LEU A 445 21.42 4.66 12.91
CA LEU A 445 21.71 3.78 14.05
C LEU A 445 22.53 2.55 13.66
N LYS A 446 22.29 1.98 12.47
CA LYS A 446 23.09 0.88 11.93
C LYS A 446 24.52 1.34 11.63
N ASP A 447 24.68 2.52 11.04
CA ASP A 447 26.00 3.10 10.74
C ASP A 447 26.79 3.40 12.01
N ILE A 448 26.16 3.96 13.04
CA ILE A 448 26.77 4.16 14.38
C ILE A 448 27.23 2.82 14.96
N THR A 449 26.39 1.77 14.88
CA THR A 449 26.72 0.44 15.40
C THR A 449 27.90 -0.18 14.63
N HIS A 450 27.92 -0.04 13.30
CA HIS A 450 29.00 -0.55 12.46
C HIS A 450 30.31 0.22 12.68
N SER A 451 30.25 1.54 12.81
CA SER A 451 31.36 2.42 13.19
C SER A 451 31.92 2.03 14.56
N TRP A 452 31.07 1.79 15.57
CA TRP A 452 31.50 1.31 16.88
C TRP A 452 32.24 -0.04 16.81
N ARG A 453 31.70 -1.02 16.09
CA ARG A 453 32.35 -2.33 15.93
C ARG A 453 33.76 -2.21 15.34
N ARG A 454 33.94 -1.35 14.33
CA ARG A 454 35.24 -1.10 13.68
C ARG A 454 36.24 -0.34 14.57
N GLY A 455 35.77 0.59 15.40
CA GLY A 455 36.63 1.43 16.25
C GLY A 455 36.68 1.02 17.72
N SER A 456 36.18 -0.16 18.08
CA SER A 456 36.13 -0.62 19.47
C SER A 456 37.47 -1.22 19.94
N PRO A 457 37.81 -1.14 21.24
CA PRO A 457 39.06 -1.68 21.79
C PRO A 457 39.31 -3.18 21.59
N GLY A 458 38.31 -3.95 21.13
CA GLY A 458 38.42 -5.38 20.81
C GLY A 458 38.29 -5.70 19.32
N SER A 459 38.44 -4.70 18.44
CA SER A 459 38.41 -4.92 16.99
C SER A 459 39.78 -5.42 16.48
N ASN A 460 39.77 -6.35 15.53
CA ASN A 460 40.98 -6.97 14.97
C ASN A 460 41.83 -6.01 14.10
N HIS A 461 41.48 -4.73 14.04
CA HIS A 461 42.19 -3.71 13.27
C HIS A 461 42.50 -2.51 14.18
N PRO A 462 43.72 -2.43 14.74
CA PRO A 462 44.10 -1.29 15.56
C PRO A 462 44.17 -0.02 14.70
N LEU A 463 43.20 0.88 14.88
CA LEU A 463 43.17 2.18 14.23
C LEU A 463 44.01 3.19 15.03
N PRO A 464 44.73 4.12 14.38
CA PRO A 464 45.47 5.16 15.06
C PRO A 464 44.53 6.12 15.81
N SER A 465 45.04 6.73 16.90
CA SER A 465 44.26 7.57 17.82
C SER A 465 43.45 8.68 17.14
N HIS A 466 44.02 9.33 16.11
CA HIS A 466 43.33 10.39 15.37
C HIS A 466 42.09 9.89 14.61
N GLN A 467 42.12 8.66 14.08
CA GLN A 467 40.96 8.05 13.41
C GLN A 467 39.89 7.64 14.41
N LEU A 468 40.28 7.11 15.58
CA LEU A 468 39.33 6.79 16.65
C LEU A 468 38.58 8.03 17.14
N LYS A 469 39.29 9.16 17.28
CA LYS A 469 38.70 10.46 17.62
C LYS A 469 37.74 10.93 16.52
N ALA A 470 38.17 10.93 15.26
CA ALA A 470 37.31 11.32 14.13
C ALA A 470 36.02 10.48 14.05
N MET A 471 36.11 9.17 14.26
CA MET A 471 34.95 8.28 14.31
C MET A 471 34.05 8.57 15.51
N ALA A 472 34.60 8.97 16.66
CA ALA A 472 33.81 9.36 17.83
C ALA A 472 33.02 10.64 17.56
N ASP A 473 33.66 11.63 16.94
CA ASP A 473 33.04 12.90 16.55
C ASP A 473 31.94 12.69 15.48
N GLU A 474 32.17 11.77 14.53
CA GLU A 474 31.17 11.37 13.53
C GLU A 474 29.95 10.69 14.17
N ARG A 475 30.17 9.79 15.14
CA ARG A 475 29.08 9.15 15.90
C ARG A 475 28.25 10.18 16.66
N LEU A 476 28.90 11.16 17.30
CA LEU A 476 28.20 12.23 18.00
C LEU A 476 27.36 13.08 17.05
N ARG A 477 27.91 13.51 15.91
CA ARG A 477 27.16 14.21 14.85
C ARG A 477 25.96 13.40 14.35
N SER A 478 26.13 12.09 14.21
CA SER A 478 25.05 11.18 13.80
C SER A 478 23.92 11.12 14.83
N PHE A 479 24.24 11.11 16.13
CA PHE A 479 23.23 11.21 17.18
C PHE A 479 22.52 12.57 17.21
N THR A 480 23.25 13.68 16.97
CA THR A 480 22.64 14.99 16.83
C THR A 480 21.60 14.99 15.70
N ARG A 481 21.93 14.42 14.54
CA ARG A 481 20.99 14.27 13.41
C ARG A 481 19.77 13.41 13.75
N ILE A 482 19.96 12.35 14.54
CA ILE A 482 18.85 11.52 15.03
C ILE A 482 17.92 12.34 15.93
N LEU A 483 18.46 13.07 16.91
CA LEU A 483 17.66 13.92 17.81
C LEU A 483 16.89 15.00 17.04
N GLU A 484 17.51 15.60 16.03
CA GLU A 484 16.86 16.59 15.17
C GLU A 484 15.73 15.95 14.33
N SER A 485 15.95 14.74 13.81
CA SER A 485 14.92 13.98 13.09
C SER A 485 13.76 13.60 14.01
N PHE A 486 14.04 13.24 15.26
CA PHE A 486 13.02 13.01 16.29
C PHE A 486 12.22 14.27 16.60
N ARG A 487 12.87 15.44 16.71
CA ARG A 487 12.17 16.72 16.90
C ARG A 487 11.21 17.03 15.74
N LEU A 488 11.58 16.71 14.50
CA LEU A 488 10.69 16.85 13.34
C LEU A 488 9.50 15.87 13.38
N LEU A 489 9.72 14.64 13.85
CA LEU A 489 8.66 13.64 14.00
C LEU A 489 7.67 13.98 15.13
N GLY A 490 8.17 14.58 16.22
CA GLY A 490 7.38 14.89 17.41
C GLY A 490 6.61 13.64 17.91
N PRO A 491 5.29 13.73 18.16
CA PRO A 491 4.50 12.61 18.66
C PRO A 491 4.22 11.50 17.64
N LYS A 492 4.61 11.69 16.36
CA LYS A 492 4.47 10.70 15.27
C LYS A 492 5.66 9.73 15.19
N ALA A 493 6.66 9.89 16.05
CA ALA A 493 7.81 9.00 16.08
C ALA A 493 7.41 7.57 16.47
N ASN A 494 8.17 6.59 15.98
CA ASN A 494 7.92 5.19 16.26
C ASN A 494 8.60 4.77 17.57
N VAL A 495 7.83 4.30 18.56
CA VAL A 495 8.33 3.93 19.91
C VAL A 495 9.50 2.93 19.84
N PRO A 496 9.39 1.80 19.10
CA PRO A 496 10.51 0.89 18.82
C PRO A 496 11.80 1.58 18.34
N THR A 497 11.69 2.58 17.48
CA THR A 497 12.88 3.30 16.95
C THR A 497 13.54 4.14 18.02
N VAL A 498 12.74 4.82 18.86
CA VAL A 498 13.25 5.61 20.00
C VAL A 498 13.96 4.69 20.99
N ARG A 499 13.35 3.56 21.35
CA ARG A 499 13.96 2.55 22.22
C ARG A 499 15.28 2.05 21.63
N LYS A 500 15.29 1.71 20.33
CA LYS A 500 16.51 1.25 19.67
C LYS A 500 17.61 2.31 19.69
N ALA A 501 17.26 3.59 19.56
CA ALA A 501 18.22 4.69 19.64
C ALA A 501 18.85 4.79 21.03
N ILE A 502 18.06 4.65 22.10
CA ILE A 502 18.54 4.61 23.49
C ILE A 502 19.47 3.40 23.69
N GLU A 503 19.06 2.20 23.25
CA GLU A 503 19.86 0.99 23.35
C GLU A 503 21.21 1.12 22.65
N VAL A 504 21.22 1.65 21.42
CA VAL A 504 22.46 1.88 20.66
C VAL A 504 23.34 2.91 21.35
N ALA A 505 22.80 4.04 21.83
CA ALA A 505 23.55 5.05 22.57
C ALA A 505 24.22 4.47 23.81
N MET A 506 23.51 3.61 24.56
CA MET A 506 24.06 2.90 25.71
C MET A 506 25.18 1.92 25.31
N ALA A 507 24.97 1.13 24.26
CA ALA A 507 25.95 0.16 23.76
C ALA A 507 27.26 0.82 23.30
N VAL A 508 27.19 2.03 22.73
CA VAL A 508 28.36 2.82 22.32
C VAL A 508 28.90 3.74 23.41
N ARG A 509 28.49 3.54 24.67
CA ARG A 509 28.94 4.28 25.87
C ARG A 509 28.64 5.80 25.82
N GLN A 510 27.59 6.21 25.13
CA GLN A 510 27.12 7.60 25.04
C GLN A 510 25.93 7.84 25.98
N ALA A 511 26.15 7.74 27.29
CA ALA A 511 25.08 7.82 28.30
C ALA A 511 24.37 9.19 28.34
N ARG A 512 25.08 10.29 28.06
CA ARG A 512 24.48 11.64 27.95
C ARG A 512 23.46 11.69 26.81
N THR A 513 23.81 11.15 25.66
CA THR A 513 22.92 11.07 24.49
C THR A 513 21.72 10.15 24.74
N ALA A 514 21.94 9.00 25.40
CA ALA A 514 20.85 8.10 25.78
C ALA A 514 19.84 8.80 26.71
N TRP A 515 20.33 9.60 27.65
CA TRP A 515 19.52 10.45 28.51
C TRP A 515 18.73 11.49 27.70
N GLU A 516 19.38 12.21 26.77
CA GLU A 516 18.71 13.23 25.94
C GLU A 516 17.58 12.65 25.07
N ILE A 517 17.83 11.52 24.40
CA ILE A 517 16.83 10.84 23.58
C ILE A 517 15.63 10.42 24.44
N ARG A 518 15.90 9.91 25.65
CA ARG A 518 14.85 9.54 26.58
C ARG A 518 14.03 10.75 27.05
N MET A 519 14.68 11.80 27.52
CA MET A 519 13.97 12.99 28.00
C MET A 519 13.11 13.62 26.90
N TRP A 520 13.62 13.61 25.66
CA TRP A 520 12.81 14.00 24.51
C TRP A 520 11.59 13.08 24.36
N GLY A 521 11.76 11.75 24.38
CA GLY A 521 10.65 10.80 24.29
C GLY A 521 9.60 10.97 25.41
N GLU A 522 10.04 11.33 26.61
CA GLU A 522 9.16 11.65 27.73
C GLU A 522 8.38 12.96 27.48
N SER A 523 9.05 14.01 26.99
CA SER A 523 8.43 15.30 26.67
C SER A 523 7.31 15.21 25.62
N VAL A 524 7.41 14.25 24.69
CA VAL A 524 6.37 13.99 23.67
C VAL A 524 5.39 12.89 24.08
N GLY A 525 5.49 12.38 25.31
CA GLY A 525 4.59 11.38 25.89
C GLY A 525 4.65 10.02 25.20
N MET A 526 5.84 9.56 24.79
CA MET A 526 6.03 8.30 24.06
C MET A 526 6.00 7.06 24.96
N PHE A 527 6.51 7.18 26.19
CA PHE A 527 6.50 6.08 27.17
C PHE A 527 5.11 5.96 27.79
N GLY A 528 4.62 4.72 27.97
CA GLY A 528 3.25 4.41 28.39
C GLY A 528 2.23 4.29 27.25
N ARG A 529 2.60 4.63 26.00
CA ARG A 529 1.73 4.36 24.83
C ARG A 529 1.78 2.88 24.46
N LYS A 530 0.63 2.35 24.06
CA LYS A 530 0.54 1.07 23.35
C LYS A 530 1.15 1.22 21.96
N TYR A 531 2.01 0.29 21.57
CA TYR A 531 2.54 0.19 20.22
C TYR A 531 2.55 -1.27 19.75
N THR A 532 2.48 -1.46 18.44
CA THR A 532 2.66 -2.78 17.82
C THR A 532 4.13 -2.96 17.46
N GLY A 533 4.75 -4.02 17.98
CA GLY A 533 6.09 -4.42 17.58
C GLY A 533 6.10 -4.89 16.12
N THR A 534 7.19 -4.61 15.42
CA THR A 534 7.52 -5.21 14.12
C THR A 534 8.74 -6.09 14.31
N THR A 535 8.63 -7.39 14.04
CA THR A 535 9.79 -8.29 14.01
C THR A 535 10.67 -7.99 12.80
N GLU A 536 11.90 -8.51 12.79
CA GLU A 536 12.80 -8.39 11.62
C GLU A 536 12.18 -8.94 10.32
N ASP A 537 11.19 -9.84 10.45
CA ASP A 537 10.41 -10.43 9.35
C ASP A 537 9.15 -9.63 8.96
N GLY A 538 8.91 -8.48 9.56
CA GLY A 538 7.78 -7.60 9.22
C GLY A 538 6.39 -8.10 9.64
N LYS A 539 6.30 -9.15 10.47
CA LYS A 539 5.03 -9.57 11.08
C LYS A 539 4.70 -8.68 12.28
N TRP A 540 3.45 -8.23 12.33
CA TRP A 540 2.90 -7.45 13.45
C TRP A 540 2.70 -8.36 14.67
N THR A 541 3.26 -7.97 15.81
CA THR A 541 3.05 -8.69 17.08
C THR A 541 2.03 -7.98 17.98
N LYS A 542 1.61 -8.67 19.06
CA LYS A 542 0.73 -8.16 20.14
C LYS A 542 1.09 -6.74 20.57
N GLU A 543 0.08 -5.96 20.96
CA GLU A 543 0.25 -4.64 21.58
C GLU A 543 1.20 -4.74 22.79
N GLN A 544 2.25 -3.92 22.78
CA GLN A 544 3.20 -3.77 23.88
C GLN A 544 3.08 -2.36 24.46
N VAL A 545 3.36 -2.23 25.75
CA VAL A 545 3.48 -0.94 26.44
C VAL A 545 4.92 -0.84 26.92
N ASP A 546 5.63 0.23 26.54
CA ASP A 546 6.95 0.52 27.09
C ASP A 546 6.79 1.54 28.22
N GLU A 547 6.82 1.06 29.46
CA GLU A 547 6.81 1.90 30.66
C GLU A 547 8.11 2.70 30.85
N GLY A 548 9.15 2.43 30.04
CA GLY A 548 10.44 3.12 30.09
C GLY A 548 11.26 2.85 31.36
N LYS A 549 10.79 2.06 32.34
CA LYS A 549 11.52 1.87 33.62
C LYS A 549 12.90 1.24 33.45
N SER A 550 13.03 0.24 32.59
CA SER A 550 14.28 -0.49 32.35
C SER A 550 15.37 0.39 31.73
N SER A 551 15.01 1.22 30.75
CA SER A 551 15.94 2.15 30.11
C SER A 551 16.36 3.29 31.05
N ALA A 552 15.49 3.77 31.94
CA ALA A 552 15.85 4.76 32.97
C ALA A 552 16.93 4.22 33.93
N LEU A 553 16.76 3.00 34.44
CA LEU A 553 17.71 2.37 35.35
C LEU A 553 19.07 2.13 34.67
N ALA A 554 19.06 1.65 33.42
CA ALA A 554 20.28 1.46 32.65
C ALA A 554 21.04 2.78 32.46
N ILE A 555 20.33 3.86 32.09
CA ILE A 555 20.93 5.20 31.95
C ILE A 555 21.49 5.69 33.29
N CYS A 556 20.75 5.56 34.41
CA CYS A 556 21.25 5.95 35.74
C CYS A 556 22.57 5.26 36.09
N ARG A 557 22.67 3.94 35.89
CA ARG A 557 23.92 3.19 36.15
C ARG A 557 25.07 3.69 35.28
N ALA A 558 24.83 3.97 34.01
CA ALA A 558 25.87 4.48 33.12
C ALA A 558 26.30 5.92 33.45
N LEU A 559 25.37 6.79 33.87
CA LEU A 559 25.69 8.13 34.34
C LEU A 559 26.55 8.10 35.62
N ARG A 560 26.23 7.23 36.59
CA ARG A 560 27.07 7.00 37.78
C ARG A 560 28.48 6.55 37.39
N SER A 561 28.61 5.65 36.41
CA SER A 561 29.91 5.20 35.90
C SER A 561 30.72 6.34 35.26
N LEU A 562 30.07 7.29 34.57
CA LEU A 562 30.76 8.48 34.05
C LEU A 562 31.27 9.38 35.18
N HIS A 563 30.49 9.57 36.23
CA HIS A 563 30.90 10.35 37.41
C HIS A 563 32.07 9.69 38.14
N GLN A 564 32.03 8.38 38.38
CA GLN A 564 33.12 7.62 39.01
C GLN A 564 34.44 7.71 38.22
N ARG A 565 34.37 7.96 36.90
CA ARG A 565 35.54 8.16 36.03
C ARG A 565 35.99 9.63 35.92
N GLY A 566 35.35 10.55 36.64
CA GLY A 566 35.64 11.99 36.58
C GLY A 566 35.17 12.68 35.29
N LEU A 567 34.31 12.04 34.48
CA LEU A 567 33.83 12.58 33.21
C LEU A 567 32.51 13.37 33.34
N MET A 568 31.93 13.40 34.54
CA MET A 568 30.67 14.07 34.85
C MET A 568 30.72 14.62 36.29
N ASP A 569 30.29 15.87 36.47
CA ASP A 569 30.14 16.50 37.77
C ASP A 569 28.98 15.87 38.57
N LYS A 570 29.13 15.81 39.89
CA LYS A 570 28.10 15.42 40.85
C LYS A 570 26.82 16.23 40.66
N SER A 571 26.91 17.54 40.42
CA SER A 571 25.72 18.38 40.21
C SER A 571 24.94 17.98 38.94
N GLU A 572 25.65 17.73 37.83
CA GLU A 572 25.09 17.26 36.56
C GLU A 572 24.44 15.88 36.73
N LEU A 573 25.12 14.95 37.42
CA LEU A 573 24.61 13.61 37.70
C LEU A 573 23.27 13.67 38.43
N TRP A 574 23.19 14.39 39.55
CA TRP A 574 21.98 14.47 40.35
C TRP A 574 20.83 15.18 39.64
N SER A 575 21.13 16.19 38.81
CA SER A 575 20.13 16.83 37.97
C SER A 575 19.52 15.83 36.98
N LYS A 576 20.37 15.09 36.24
CA LYS A 576 19.93 14.08 35.26
C LYS A 576 19.22 12.89 35.90
N MET A 577 19.66 12.42 37.07
CA MET A 577 19.03 11.32 37.80
C MET A 577 17.65 11.69 38.36
N ARG A 578 17.49 12.92 38.88
CA ARG A 578 16.18 13.42 39.34
C ARG A 578 15.19 13.51 38.19
N ALA A 579 15.63 13.99 37.02
CA ALA A 579 14.80 14.05 35.82
C ALA A 579 14.30 12.67 35.35
N LEU A 580 15.03 11.59 35.67
CA LEU A 580 14.62 10.21 35.36
C LEU A 580 13.67 9.58 36.40
N GLY A 581 13.30 10.32 37.46
CA GLY A 581 12.45 9.81 38.54
C GLY A 581 13.17 8.89 39.55
N ALA A 582 14.50 8.82 39.54
CA ALA A 582 15.27 7.95 40.45
C ALA A 582 15.48 8.56 41.87
N GLY A 583 14.70 9.59 42.24
CA GLY A 583 15.05 10.55 43.27
C GLY A 583 14.72 10.25 44.73
N THR A 584 14.02 9.17 45.09
CA THR A 584 13.61 8.97 46.50
C THR A 584 13.85 7.58 47.09
N ASN A 585 13.85 6.50 46.29
CA ASN A 585 13.99 5.14 46.84
C ASN A 585 15.41 4.54 46.68
N PHE A 586 16.35 5.25 46.06
CA PHE A 586 17.75 4.80 45.90
C PHE A 586 18.70 5.37 46.96
N VAL A 587 18.16 6.03 47.99
CA VAL A 587 18.93 6.73 49.04
C VAL A 587 19.27 5.82 50.22
N ALA A 588 18.72 4.60 50.29
CA ALA A 588 18.88 3.74 51.48
C ALA A 588 20.10 2.81 51.45
N GLU A 589 20.83 2.69 50.35
CA GLU A 589 22.06 1.88 50.29
C GLU A 589 23.16 2.72 49.62
N ASP A 590 24.33 2.80 50.27
CA ASP A 590 25.53 3.59 49.92
C ASP A 590 25.62 5.02 50.48
N VAL A 591 25.14 5.25 51.71
CA VAL A 591 25.78 6.22 52.61
C VAL A 591 26.20 5.48 53.89
N GLU A 592 27.22 4.64 53.77
CA GLU A 592 28.22 4.53 54.84
C GLU A 592 29.55 5.00 54.25
N ASP A 593 29.87 6.24 54.62
CA ASP A 593 31.18 6.85 54.53
C ASP A 593 32.10 6.08 55.49
N VAL A 594 32.79 5.06 54.99
CA VAL A 594 33.88 4.42 55.72
C VAL A 594 35.12 4.31 54.84
N SER A 595 36.16 4.99 55.34
CA SER A 595 37.57 4.93 54.98
C SER A 595 38.04 5.86 53.85
N GLY A 596 38.81 6.87 54.27
CA GLY A 596 39.56 7.75 53.39
C GLY A 596 40.56 6.97 52.55
N ALA A 597 40.47 7.18 51.24
CA ALA A 597 41.56 6.95 50.32
C ALA A 597 41.63 8.18 49.42
N GLU A 598 42.75 8.90 49.51
CA GLU A 598 43.06 10.02 48.64
C GLU A 598 42.93 9.65 47.14
N PRO A 599 42.64 10.63 46.27
CA PRO A 599 42.55 10.38 44.83
C PRO A 599 43.91 9.92 44.29
N VAL A 600 43.98 8.67 43.81
CA VAL A 600 45.18 8.15 43.16
C VAL A 600 45.42 8.91 41.86
N SER A 601 46.37 9.85 41.94
CA SER A 601 47.00 10.51 40.80
C SER A 601 47.58 9.46 39.84
N LEU A 602 47.13 9.49 38.57
CA LEU A 602 47.66 8.67 37.47
C LEU A 602 49.12 8.97 37.10
N ARG A 603 49.84 9.82 37.86
CA ARG A 603 51.23 10.20 37.59
C ARG A 603 52.27 9.25 38.20
N ASN A 604 51.89 8.37 39.13
CA ASN A 604 52.87 7.55 39.88
C ASN A 604 53.05 6.10 39.40
N ARG A 605 52.43 5.70 38.26
CA ARG A 605 52.63 4.35 37.70
C ARG A 605 53.81 4.20 36.72
N ALA A 606 54.61 5.25 36.53
CA ALA A 606 55.74 5.24 35.60
C ALA A 606 57.15 5.15 36.25
N GLN A 607 57.25 4.90 37.57
CA GLN A 607 58.56 4.84 38.26
C GLN A 607 58.79 3.61 39.15
N ALA A 608 58.00 2.54 38.99
CA ALA A 608 58.27 1.28 39.66
C ALA A 608 58.26 0.12 38.65
N THR A 609 59.26 0.13 37.78
CA THR A 609 59.84 -1.04 37.11
C THR A 609 61.29 -0.67 36.82
N TRP A 610 62.16 -1.03 37.77
CA TRP A 610 63.51 -1.45 37.40
C TRP A 610 63.40 -2.78 36.66
#